data_AF-A0A016T940-F1
#
_entry.id   AF-A0A016T940-F1
#
_cell.length_a   1.000
_cell.length_b   1.000
_cell.length_c   1.000
_cell.angle_alpha   90.00
_cell.angle_beta   90.00
_cell.angle_gamma   90.00
#
_symmetry.space_group_name_H-M   'P 1'
#
loop_
_entity.id
_entity.type
_entity.pdbx_description
1 polymer ?
#
loop_
_entity_poly.entity_id
_entity_poly.type
_entity_poly.pdbx_seq_one_letter_code
_entity_poly.pdbx_strand_id
1 'polypeptide(L)' 'MCSSSHNVFLRNKEKDGCIGVVEFANVVCDDYYRCIMESKSESFCQPKICDKFEVMPKNKDCFNDSFSCD' A
#
# COMPACT_ATOMS: atom_id res chain seq x y z
N MET A 1 -3.02 -7.98 -4.96
CA MET A 1 -4.32 -7.27 -4.80
C MET A 1 -4.75 -7.23 -3.35
N CYS A 2 -4.92 -6.02 -2.84
CA CYS A 2 -5.61 -5.84 -1.59
C CYS A 2 -7.10 -6.16 -1.68
N SER A 3 -7.73 -6.48 -0.55
CA SER A 3 -9.09 -7.01 -0.49
C SER A 3 -10.13 -6.10 -1.17
N SER A 4 -11.28 -6.68 -1.55
CA SER A 4 -12.37 -5.90 -2.16
C SER A 4 -12.82 -4.72 -1.29
N SER A 5 -12.82 -4.90 0.05
CA SER A 5 -13.14 -3.83 1.00
C SER A 5 -12.08 -2.72 1.03
N HIS A 6 -10.80 -3.08 0.94
CA HIS A 6 -9.70 -2.10 0.85
C HIS A 6 -9.77 -1.30 -0.46
N ASN A 7 -10.11 -1.95 -1.58
CA ASN A 7 -10.28 -1.26 -2.87
C ASN A 7 -11.44 -0.23 -2.84
N VAL A 8 -12.55 -0.56 -2.18
CA VAL A 8 -13.66 0.38 -1.98
C VAL A 8 -13.22 1.61 -1.18
N PHE A 9 -12.45 1.41 -0.10
CA PHE A 9 -11.89 2.50 0.69
C PHE A 9 -10.98 3.42 -0.15
N LEU A 10 -10.05 2.83 -0.91
CA LEU A 10 -9.10 3.58 -1.74
C LEU A 10 -9.81 4.38 -2.85
N ARG A 11 -10.84 3.80 -3.47
CA ARG A 11 -11.65 4.51 -4.48
C ARG A 11 -12.43 5.68 -3.88
N ASN A 12 -12.86 5.60 -2.62
CA ASN A 12 -13.46 6.74 -1.95
C ASN A 12 -12.42 7.84 -1.69
N LYS A 13 -11.21 7.48 -1.24
CA LYS A 13 -10.10 8.43 -1.11
C LYS A 13 -9.75 9.11 -2.44
N GLU A 14 -9.76 8.39 -3.57
CA GLU A 14 -9.58 9.04 -4.89
C GLU A 14 -10.66 10.09 -5.19
N LYS A 15 -11.93 9.81 -4.84
CA LYS A 15 -13.03 10.77 -5.00
C LYS A 15 -12.86 11.98 -4.09
N ASP A 16 -12.23 11.81 -2.93
CA ASP A 16 -11.91 12.89 -1.98
C ASP A 16 -10.66 13.71 -2.39
N GLY A 17 -10.08 13.41 -3.56
CA GLY A 17 -8.94 14.15 -4.12
C GLY A 17 -7.58 13.49 -3.92
N CYS A 18 -7.52 12.29 -3.32
CA CYS A 18 -6.30 11.48 -3.23
C CYS A 18 -6.01 10.74 -4.54
N ILE A 19 -5.80 11.49 -5.62
CA ILE A 19 -5.57 10.94 -6.96
C ILE A 19 -4.34 10.01 -6.95
N GLY A 20 -4.50 8.81 -7.50
CA GLY A 20 -3.43 7.81 -7.62
C GLY A 20 -3.28 6.90 -6.40
N VAL A 21 -4.11 7.03 -5.36
CA VAL A 21 -4.04 6.17 -4.16
C VAL A 21 -4.40 4.71 -4.45
N VAL A 22 -5.29 4.45 -5.42
CA VAL A 22 -5.62 3.07 -5.85
C VAL A 22 -4.45 2.43 -6.58
N GLU A 23 -3.83 3.14 -7.52
CA GLU A 23 -2.67 2.66 -8.27
C GLU A 23 -1.48 2.40 -7.31
N PHE A 24 -1.21 3.37 -6.43
CA PHE A 24 -0.20 3.25 -5.39
C PHE A 24 -0.41 1.99 -4.53
N ALA A 25 -1.62 1.82 -3.98
CA ALA A 25 -1.91 0.67 -3.14
C ALA A 25 -1.76 -0.64 -3.92
N ASN A 26 -2.22 -0.72 -5.17
CA ASN A 26 -2.04 -1.94 -5.98
C ASN A 26 -0.57 -2.34 -6.11
N VAL A 27 0.33 -1.39 -6.36
CA VAL A 27 1.78 -1.65 -6.42
C VAL A 27 2.30 -2.21 -5.09
N VAL A 28 1.92 -1.59 -3.98
CA VAL A 28 2.32 -2.02 -2.63
C VAL A 28 1.80 -3.43 -2.32
N CYS A 29 0.51 -3.70 -2.61
CA CYS A 29 -0.11 -4.99 -2.35
C CYS A 29 0.51 -6.10 -3.21
N ASP A 30 0.88 -5.80 -4.46
CA ASP A 30 1.49 -6.79 -5.35
C ASP A 30 2.94 -7.07 -4.96
N ASP A 31 3.72 -6.05 -4.58
CA ASP A 31 5.07 -6.24 -4.04
C ASP A 31 5.06 -7.03 -2.73
N TYR A 32 4.14 -6.72 -1.82
CA TYR A 32 3.96 -7.47 -0.58
C TYR A 32 3.60 -8.92 -0.88
N TYR A 33 2.60 -9.16 -1.73
CA TYR A 33 2.18 -10.51 -2.10
C TYR A 33 3.31 -11.31 -2.73
N ARG A 34 4.07 -10.70 -3.65
CA ARG A 34 5.25 -11.34 -4.25
C ARG A 34 6.29 -11.69 -3.19
N CYS A 35 6.57 -10.79 -2.26
CA CYS A 35 7.51 -11.05 -1.18
C CYS A 35 7.05 -12.21 -0.28
N ILE A 36 5.76 -12.28 0.07
CA ILE A 36 5.21 -13.39 0.86
C ILE A 36 5.34 -14.72 0.12
N MET A 37 5.08 -14.73 -1.19
CA MET A 37 5.23 -15.94 -2.01
C MET A 37 6.68 -16.42 -2.09
N GLU A 38 7.66 -15.50 -2.08
CA GLU A 38 9.09 -15.81 -2.13
C GLU A 38 9.68 -16.17 -0.75
N SER A 39 9.29 -15.47 0.31
CA SER A 39 9.91 -15.57 1.65
C SER A 39 9.09 -16.32 2.71
N LYS A 40 7.79 -16.53 2.46
CA LYS A 40 6.80 -17.12 3.40
C LYS A 40 6.71 -16.43 4.77
N SER A 41 7.18 -15.19 4.91
CA SER A 41 7.23 -14.51 6.20
C SER A 41 6.77 -13.05 6.10
N GLU A 42 5.66 -12.74 6.78
CA GLU A 42 5.13 -11.37 6.89
C GLU A 42 6.12 -10.44 7.59
N SER A 43 6.79 -10.92 8.65
CA SER A 43 7.77 -10.15 9.41
C SER A 43 9.03 -9.78 8.62
N PHE A 44 9.31 -10.48 7.51
CA PHE A 44 10.36 -10.09 6.58
C PHE A 44 9.86 -9.09 5.53
N CYS A 45 8.64 -9.28 5.03
CA CYS A 45 8.12 -8.49 3.93
C CYS A 45 7.61 -7.11 4.32
N GLN A 46 6.91 -7.01 5.46
CA GLN A 46 6.32 -5.76 5.89
C GLN A 46 7.38 -4.64 6.06
N PRO A 47 8.51 -4.85 6.76
CA PRO A 47 9.55 -3.82 6.87
C PRO A 47 10.14 -3.40 5.52
N LYS A 48 10.38 -4.36 4.62
CA LYS A 48 10.97 -4.10 3.30
C LYS A 48 10.04 -3.27 2.40
N ILE A 49 8.74 -3.52 2.48
CA ILE A 49 7.73 -2.73 1.76
C ILE A 49 7.60 -1.34 2.40
N CYS A 50 7.68 -1.25 3.72
CA CYS A 50 7.66 0.02 4.44
C CYS A 50 8.86 0.92 4.10
N ASP A 51 10.08 0.37 4.06
CA ASP A 51 11.27 1.10 3.63
C ASP A 51 11.08 1.66 2.20
N LYS A 52 10.52 0.85 1.29
CA LYS A 52 10.22 1.27 -0.08
C LYS A 52 9.19 2.41 -0.10
N PHE A 53 8.18 2.35 0.76
CA PHE A 53 7.16 3.38 0.88
C PHE A 53 7.70 4.69 1.47
N GLU A 54 8.59 4.65 2.46
CA GLU A 54 9.23 5.84 3.03
C GLU A 54 10.02 6.64 2.00
N VAL A 55 10.62 5.96 1.03
CA VAL A 55 11.40 6.56 -0.06
C VAL A 55 10.50 7.20 -1.13
N MET A 56 9.23 6.81 -1.22
CA MET A 56 8.29 7.39 -2.19
C MET A 56 7.81 8.78 -1.74
N PRO A 57 7.64 9.75 -2.67
CA PRO A 57 7.15 11.08 -2.33
C PRO A 57 5.73 10.99 -1.75
N LYS A 58 5.62 11.08 -0.43
CA LYS A 58 4.35 11.12 0.30
C LYS A 58 3.68 12.47 0.01
N ASN A 59 2.69 12.50 -0.88
CA ASN A 59 1.69 13.55 -0.84
C ASN A 59 0.95 13.39 0.51
N LYS A 60 1.28 14.27 1.46
CA LYS A 60 0.89 14.18 2.87
C LYS A 60 -0.61 13.88 3.04
N ASP A 61 -0.91 13.08 4.07
CA ASP A 61 -2.22 12.57 4.52
C ASP A 61 -2.94 11.53 3.64
N CYS A 62 -2.92 11.64 2.31
CA CYS A 62 -3.70 10.75 1.45
C CYS A 62 -3.25 9.27 1.45
N PHE A 63 -1.95 9.03 1.56
CA PHE A 63 -1.36 7.69 1.37
C PHE A 63 -1.06 6.96 2.68
N ASN A 64 -0.99 7.68 3.81
CA ASN A 64 -0.69 7.08 5.12
C ASN A 64 -1.78 6.10 5.56
N ASP A 65 -3.05 6.44 5.36
CA ASP A 65 -4.17 5.55 5.71
C ASP A 65 -4.30 4.34 4.76
N SER A 66 -3.54 4.36 3.66
CA SER A 66 -3.62 3.32 2.63
C SER A 66 -2.73 2.13 2.95
N PHE A 67 -1.67 2.35 3.72
CA PHE A 67 -0.72 1.32 4.15
C PHE A 67 -0.04 1.71 5.47
N SER A 68 -0.30 0.94 6.55
CA SER A 68 0.32 1.16 7.86
C SER A 68 1.68 0.49 7.95
N CYS A 69 2.68 1.28 8.34
CA CYS A 69 4.04 0.83 8.63
C CYS A 69 4.42 0.90 10.11
N ASP A 70 3.46 1.31 10.96
CA ASP A 70 3.54 1.20 12.42
C ASP A 70 3.19 -0.21 12.90
#